data_AF-A0A9W7D045-F1
#
_entry.id   AF-A0A9W7D045-F1
#
_cell.length_a   1.000
_cell.length_b   1.000
_cell.length_c   1.000
_cell.angle_alpha   90.00
_cell.angle_beta   90.00
_cell.angle_gamma   90.00
#
_symmetry.space_group_name_H-M   'P 1'
#
loop_
_entity.id
_entity.type
_entity.pdbx_description
1 polymer ?
#
loop_
_entity_poly.entity_id
_entity_poly.type
_entity_poly.pdbx_seq_one_letter_code
_entity_poly.pdbx_strand_id
1 'polypeptide(L)'
;MSFIPFSEMKELWSKEMFKGHPHFPLTMARNRFESIRGRFPIHAPESVSVERRELDPLWHSRRLMTQIQQRFAAIVVHVGAVSLDENTVRTKARTAAKTFMPSKPDKYGVRFYSVVGWKSLYTYAMWDNGSGNRTRASPAGRYVDVFPELRSALFRTLERPEIPIKRSEAGALWVAMWGHLTKQYAALNGHRLLICDNFYTRHNLAKTILAFNDGEMKMIGTVRISLQGKWNAMELEAAKARVDECERGSWELIAAVDVPPGWEKLQEKHKRAQKKLPPHLQTPYMAPMTIAAKSGNIVFRDKQTVIFYTND
;
A
#
# COMPACT_ATOMS: atom_id res chain seq x y z
N MET A 1 -26.15 11.76 11.43
CA MET A 1 -26.29 10.31 11.12
C MET A 1 -25.12 9.52 11.70
N SER A 2 -23.86 9.90 11.43
CA SER A 2 -22.67 9.21 11.96
C SER A 2 -22.57 9.15 13.50
N PHE A 3 -23.11 10.14 14.21
CA PHE A 3 -23.05 10.23 15.68
C PHE A 3 -24.24 9.56 16.38
N ILE A 4 -25.24 9.08 15.65
CA ILE A 4 -26.48 8.54 16.22
C ILE A 4 -26.52 7.04 15.94
N PRO A 5 -26.58 6.18 16.98
CA PRO A 5 -26.40 4.74 16.84
C PRO A 5 -27.68 4.01 16.40
N PHE A 6 -28.35 4.49 15.34
CA PHE A 6 -29.47 3.77 14.75
C PHE A 6 -28.98 2.82 13.65
N SER A 7 -29.52 1.61 13.67
CA SER A 7 -29.13 0.55 12.72
C SER A 7 -29.74 0.78 11.35
N GLU A 8 -30.98 1.29 11.32
CA GLU A 8 -31.68 1.56 10.08
C GLU A 8 -31.92 3.07 9.90
N MET A 9 -31.63 3.55 8.70
CA MET A 9 -31.75 4.98 8.38
C MET A 9 -33.18 5.51 8.56
N LYS A 10 -34.21 4.69 8.31
CA LYS A 10 -35.62 5.09 8.47
C LYS A 10 -35.98 5.40 9.93
N GLU A 11 -35.23 4.86 10.89
CA GLU A 11 -35.44 5.05 12.32
C GLU A 11 -35.16 6.49 12.75
N LEU A 12 -34.33 7.23 12.01
CA LEU A 12 -34.03 8.64 12.28
C LEU A 12 -35.28 9.54 12.22
N TRP A 13 -36.31 9.12 11.47
CA TRP A 13 -37.60 9.81 11.34
C TRP A 13 -38.74 9.12 12.10
N SER A 14 -38.46 8.07 12.88
CA SER A 14 -39.50 7.36 13.64
C SER A 14 -40.11 8.24 14.73
N LYS A 15 -41.37 7.95 15.09
CA LYS A 15 -42.04 8.50 16.27
C LYS A 15 -42.18 7.47 17.39
N GLU A 16 -41.65 6.26 17.18
CA GLU A 16 -41.69 5.18 18.17
C GLU A 16 -40.81 5.52 19.38
N MET A 17 -41.22 5.05 20.56
CA MET A 17 -40.44 5.17 21.78
C MET A 17 -39.04 4.55 21.58
N PHE A 18 -37.98 5.28 21.97
CA PHE A 18 -36.57 4.91 21.78
C PHE A 18 -36.04 4.91 20.33
N LYS A 19 -36.83 5.39 19.37
CA LYS A 19 -36.37 5.68 17.99
C LYS A 19 -36.67 7.13 17.64
N GLY A 20 -36.16 7.56 16.49
CA GLY A 20 -36.35 8.94 16.03
C GLY A 20 -35.32 9.90 16.60
N HIS A 21 -35.02 10.95 15.85
CA HIS A 21 -34.23 12.06 16.34
C HIS A 21 -34.86 13.38 15.89
N PRO A 22 -35.13 14.33 16.82
CA PRO A 22 -36.00 15.48 16.56
C PRO A 22 -35.51 16.37 15.40
N HIS A 23 -34.20 16.44 15.18
CA HIS A 23 -33.63 17.31 14.14
C HIS A 23 -33.82 16.80 12.70
N PHE A 24 -34.07 15.51 12.48
CA PHE A 24 -34.20 14.97 11.12
C PHE A 24 -35.48 15.44 10.43
N PRO A 25 -36.68 15.30 11.04
CA PRO A 25 -37.91 15.86 10.48
C PRO A 25 -37.88 17.39 10.32
N LEU A 26 -37.18 18.10 11.21
CA LEU A 26 -36.99 19.55 11.13
C LEU A 26 -36.13 19.97 9.93
N THR A 27 -35.19 19.13 9.50
CA THR A 27 -34.31 19.41 8.37
C THR A 27 -34.98 19.04 7.04
N MET A 28 -35.53 17.82 6.92
CA MET A 28 -36.32 17.41 5.75
C MET A 28 -37.20 16.18 6.02
N ALA A 29 -38.29 16.06 5.27
CA ALA A 29 -39.13 14.86 5.28
C ALA A 29 -38.37 13.61 4.78
N ARG A 30 -38.65 12.45 5.38
CA ARG A 30 -38.04 11.14 5.03
C ARG A 30 -38.12 10.84 3.54
N ASN A 31 -39.32 10.97 2.95
CA ASN A 31 -39.54 10.65 1.53
C ASN A 31 -38.70 11.55 0.61
N ARG A 32 -38.49 12.82 0.99
CA ARG A 32 -37.63 13.74 0.23
C ARG A 32 -36.16 13.30 0.33
N PHE A 33 -35.70 12.94 1.52
CA PHE A 33 -34.34 12.42 1.73
C PHE A 33 -34.08 11.17 0.88
N GLU A 34 -34.98 10.18 0.94
CA GLU A 34 -34.85 8.92 0.19
C GLU A 34 -34.88 9.14 -1.33
N SER A 35 -35.76 10.05 -1.80
CA SER A 35 -35.82 10.45 -3.22
C SER A 35 -34.50 11.08 -3.70
N ILE A 36 -33.94 12.02 -2.93
CA ILE A 36 -32.63 12.63 -3.24
C ILE A 36 -31.55 11.56 -3.25
N ARG A 37 -31.44 10.76 -2.18
CA ARG A 37 -30.42 9.71 -2.04
C ARG A 37 -30.46 8.70 -3.20
N GLY A 38 -31.65 8.30 -3.65
CA GLY A 38 -31.82 7.34 -4.73
C GLY A 38 -31.48 7.88 -6.13
N ARG A 39 -31.39 9.21 -6.28
CA ARG A 39 -31.22 9.87 -7.59
C ARG A 39 -29.96 10.72 -7.71
N PHE A 40 -29.23 10.93 -6.62
CA PHE A 40 -28.07 11.84 -6.57
C PHE A 40 -26.88 11.30 -7.39
N PRO A 41 -26.53 11.93 -8.53
CA PRO A 41 -25.36 11.54 -9.32
C PRO A 41 -24.12 12.32 -8.85
N ILE A 42 -22.97 11.64 -8.76
CA ILE A 42 -21.67 12.24 -8.38
C ILE A 42 -20.85 12.66 -9.63
N HIS A 43 -21.40 12.44 -10.82
CA HIS A 43 -20.80 12.80 -12.10
C HIS A 43 -21.82 13.55 -12.96
N ALA A 44 -21.32 14.38 -13.89
CA ALA A 44 -22.19 15.03 -14.86
C ALA A 44 -22.69 13.98 -15.88
N PRO A 45 -23.94 14.09 -16.36
CA PRO A 45 -24.44 13.24 -17.44
C PRO A 45 -23.45 13.23 -18.61
N GLU A 46 -23.24 12.06 -19.21
CA GLU A 46 -22.41 11.88 -20.42
C GLU A 46 -20.93 12.28 -20.31
N SER A 47 -20.47 12.74 -19.14
CA SER A 47 -19.07 13.16 -18.92
C SER A 47 -18.03 12.04 -19.01
N VAL A 48 -18.46 10.78 -19.10
CA VAL A 48 -17.60 9.60 -19.20
C VAL A 48 -18.09 8.72 -20.35
N SER A 49 -17.20 8.39 -21.29
CA SER A 49 -17.51 7.53 -22.43
C SER A 49 -17.97 6.13 -21.99
N VAL A 50 -18.80 5.48 -22.80
CA VAL A 50 -19.31 4.11 -22.52
C VAL A 50 -18.15 3.14 -22.31
N GLU A 51 -17.14 3.19 -23.18
CA GLU A 51 -15.91 2.39 -23.09
C GLU A 51 -15.23 2.54 -21.73
N ARG A 52 -15.12 3.78 -21.22
CA ARG A 52 -14.48 4.02 -19.93
C ARG A 52 -15.30 3.45 -18.76
N ARG A 53 -16.63 3.48 -18.86
CA ARG A 53 -17.52 2.91 -17.83
C ARG A 53 -17.38 1.39 -17.73
N GLU A 54 -17.16 0.72 -18.86
CA GLU A 54 -16.94 -0.74 -18.90
C GLU A 54 -15.57 -1.14 -18.33
N LEU A 55 -14.58 -0.27 -18.46
CA LEU A 55 -13.20 -0.56 -18.03
C LEU A 55 -12.93 -0.19 -16.56
N ASP A 56 -13.58 0.83 -16.02
CA ASP A 56 -13.31 1.33 -14.66
C ASP A 56 -14.52 1.16 -13.74
N PRO A 57 -14.54 0.17 -12.82
CA PRO A 57 -15.70 -0.11 -11.98
C PRO A 57 -16.06 1.00 -10.98
N LEU A 58 -15.19 2.01 -10.81
CA LEU A 58 -15.41 3.17 -9.96
C LEU A 58 -15.59 4.47 -10.77
N TRP A 59 -15.83 4.36 -12.09
CA TRP A 59 -15.93 5.51 -13.02
C TRP A 59 -16.82 6.63 -12.49
N HIS A 60 -17.95 6.28 -11.85
CA HIS A 60 -18.95 7.22 -11.35
C HIS A 60 -18.46 8.10 -10.19
N SER A 61 -17.41 7.68 -9.48
CA SER A 61 -16.84 8.37 -8.31
C SER A 61 -15.47 8.99 -8.58
N ARG A 62 -14.86 8.75 -9.74
CA ARG A 62 -13.47 9.16 -10.02
C ARG A 62 -13.24 10.66 -9.86
N ARG A 63 -14.18 11.49 -10.31
CA ARG A 63 -14.09 12.95 -10.16
C ARG A 63 -14.04 13.37 -8.69
N LEU A 64 -14.96 12.86 -7.87
CA LEU A 64 -15.01 13.18 -6.45
C LEU A 64 -13.76 12.65 -5.72
N MET A 65 -13.34 11.42 -6.00
CA MET A 65 -12.13 10.83 -5.43
C MET A 65 -10.89 11.68 -5.76
N THR A 66 -10.78 12.15 -7.00
CA THR A 66 -9.68 13.02 -7.45
C THR A 66 -9.68 14.32 -6.67
N GLN A 67 -10.84 14.98 -6.54
CA GLN A 67 -10.95 16.24 -5.80
C GLN A 67 -10.62 16.06 -4.31
N ILE A 68 -11.11 14.99 -3.67
CA ILE A 68 -10.80 14.69 -2.27
C ILE A 68 -9.29 14.46 -2.10
N GLN A 69 -8.69 13.66 -2.98
CA GLN A 69 -7.28 13.33 -2.92
C GLN A 69 -6.39 14.57 -3.12
N GLN A 70 -6.73 15.46 -4.05
CA GLN A 70 -6.02 16.73 -4.24
C GLN A 70 -6.15 17.63 -3.02
N ARG A 71 -7.33 17.69 -2.39
CA ARG A 71 -7.54 18.45 -1.15
C ARG A 71 -6.74 17.87 0.01
N PHE A 72 -6.67 16.56 0.16
CA PHE A 72 -5.87 15.92 1.21
C PHE A 72 -4.39 16.29 1.09
N ALA A 73 -3.83 16.19 -0.11
CA ALA A 73 -2.45 16.54 -0.36
C ALA A 73 -2.14 18.04 -0.18
N ALA A 74 -3.13 18.92 -0.39
CA ALA A 74 -2.94 20.37 -0.32
C ALA A 74 -3.06 20.97 1.09
N ILE A 75 -3.69 20.29 2.05
CA ILE A 75 -4.00 20.88 3.36
C ILE A 75 -2.89 20.60 4.39
N VAL A 76 -2.44 19.35 4.52
CA VAL A 76 -1.44 18.96 5.53
C VAL A 76 -0.40 18.04 4.91
N VAL A 77 0.87 18.32 5.17
CA VAL A 77 1.98 17.38 4.90
C VAL A 77 2.59 16.90 6.21
N HIS A 78 2.71 15.59 6.39
CA HIS A 78 3.21 15.00 7.63
C HIS A 78 4.72 14.94 7.70
N VAL A 79 5.31 15.62 8.68
CA VAL A 79 6.73 15.46 9.05
C VAL A 79 6.86 14.41 10.16
N GLY A 80 7.91 13.61 10.12
CA GLY A 80 8.14 12.51 11.07
C GLY A 80 7.51 11.19 10.61
N ALA A 81 6.77 10.52 11.51
CA ALA A 81 6.23 9.20 11.27
C ALA A 81 4.91 9.20 10.50
N VAL A 82 4.83 8.36 9.47
CA VAL A 82 3.63 8.09 8.66
C VAL A 82 3.41 6.59 8.54
N SER A 83 2.16 6.17 8.36
CA SER A 83 1.82 4.77 8.10
C SER A 83 1.15 4.57 6.76
N LEU A 84 1.35 3.39 6.16
CA LEU A 84 0.54 2.89 5.06
C LEU A 84 -0.24 1.67 5.54
N ASP A 85 -1.54 1.68 5.32
CA ASP A 85 -2.36 0.49 5.50
C ASP A 85 -3.53 0.44 4.51
N GLU A 86 -4.22 -0.68 4.49
CA GLU A 86 -5.44 -0.91 3.75
C GLU A 86 -6.66 -0.43 4.55
N ASN A 87 -7.44 0.47 3.96
CA ASN A 87 -8.77 0.85 4.41
C ASN A 87 -9.83 0.16 3.53
N THR A 88 -10.91 -0.32 4.13
CA THR A 88 -12.00 -0.99 3.41
C THR A 88 -13.32 -0.28 3.63
N VAL A 89 -13.99 0.08 2.53
CA VAL A 89 -15.38 0.54 2.56
C VAL A 89 -16.29 -0.65 2.30
N ARG A 90 -17.05 -1.09 3.32
CA ARG A 90 -18.03 -2.18 3.21
C ARG A 90 -19.02 -1.88 2.08
N THR A 91 -19.27 -2.87 1.23
CA THR A 91 -20.34 -2.75 0.25
C THR A 91 -20.95 -4.10 -0.12
N LYS A 92 -22.27 -4.10 -0.34
CA LYS A 92 -23.00 -5.22 -0.96
C LYS A 92 -23.29 -4.98 -2.45
N ALA A 93 -22.83 -3.85 -3.01
CA ALA A 93 -23.07 -3.52 -4.40
C ALA A 93 -22.53 -4.59 -5.37
N ARG A 94 -23.19 -4.72 -6.52
CA ARG A 94 -22.71 -5.54 -7.64
C ARG A 94 -21.71 -4.72 -8.44
N THR A 95 -20.44 -4.75 -8.03
CA THR A 95 -19.34 -4.03 -8.69
C THR A 95 -18.10 -4.92 -8.73
N ALA A 96 -17.32 -4.81 -9.81
CA ALA A 96 -16.04 -5.52 -9.95
C ALA A 96 -14.94 -4.93 -9.03
N ALA A 97 -15.14 -3.73 -8.46
CA ALA A 97 -14.22 -3.15 -7.48
C ALA A 97 -14.26 -3.82 -6.09
N LYS A 98 -15.26 -4.66 -5.85
CA LYS A 98 -15.48 -5.31 -4.55
C LYS A 98 -14.58 -6.53 -4.43
N THR A 99 -13.86 -6.61 -3.31
CA THR A 99 -13.00 -7.76 -2.96
C THR A 99 -13.49 -8.45 -1.69
N PHE A 100 -13.19 -9.75 -1.60
CA PHE A 100 -13.48 -10.57 -0.41
C PHE A 100 -12.26 -10.65 0.50
N MET A 101 -12.47 -10.46 1.82
CA MET A 101 -11.45 -10.48 2.87
C MET A 101 -11.94 -11.34 4.04
N PRO A 102 -11.55 -12.62 4.09
CA PRO A 102 -12.07 -13.55 5.11
C PRO A 102 -11.80 -13.12 6.56
N SER A 103 -10.66 -12.47 6.79
CA SER A 103 -10.16 -12.09 8.12
C SER A 103 -10.72 -10.77 8.65
N LYS A 104 -11.39 -9.97 7.81
CA LYS A 104 -11.99 -8.70 8.22
C LYS A 104 -13.44 -8.93 8.69
N PRO A 105 -13.94 -8.18 9.69
CA PRO A 105 -15.35 -8.26 10.10
C PRO A 105 -16.29 -8.01 8.91
N ASP A 106 -15.87 -7.08 8.06
CA ASP A 106 -16.56 -6.65 6.85
C ASP A 106 -16.00 -7.41 5.65
N LYS A 107 -16.44 -8.65 5.46
CA LYS A 107 -15.80 -9.53 4.46
C LYS A 107 -15.84 -9.03 3.02
N TYR A 108 -16.76 -8.13 2.67
CA TYR A 108 -16.91 -7.62 1.31
C TYR A 108 -16.85 -6.10 1.30
N GLY A 109 -15.91 -5.56 0.53
CA GLY A 109 -15.72 -4.12 0.43
C GLY A 109 -14.83 -3.69 -0.74
N VAL A 110 -14.82 -2.39 -0.99
CA VAL A 110 -13.85 -1.74 -1.89
C VAL A 110 -12.65 -1.33 -1.05
N ARG A 111 -11.46 -1.66 -1.53
CA ARG A 111 -10.21 -1.45 -0.79
C ARG A 111 -9.45 -0.23 -1.29
N PHE A 112 -8.89 0.49 -0.33
CA PHE A 112 -8.07 1.68 -0.53
C PHE A 112 -6.76 1.52 0.22
N TYR A 113 -5.66 1.92 -0.39
CA TYR A 113 -4.41 2.19 0.33
C TYR A 113 -4.50 3.58 0.93
N SER A 114 -4.14 3.74 2.20
CA SER A 114 -4.22 5.01 2.91
C SER A 114 -2.88 5.35 3.57
N VAL A 115 -2.39 6.57 3.32
CA VAL A 115 -1.22 7.15 3.98
C VAL A 115 -1.69 8.13 5.05
N VAL A 116 -1.33 7.87 6.30
CA VAL A 116 -1.84 8.60 7.46
C VAL A 116 -0.69 9.08 8.34
N GLY A 117 -0.75 10.32 8.81
CA GLY A 117 0.20 10.84 9.78
C GLY A 117 -0.04 10.26 11.17
N TRP A 118 1.00 9.75 11.82
CA TRP A 118 0.90 9.13 13.16
C TRP A 118 0.30 10.08 14.21
N LYS A 119 0.76 11.33 14.24
CA LYS A 119 0.40 12.28 15.31
C LYS A 119 -0.98 12.92 15.09
N SER A 120 -1.27 13.32 13.86
CA SER A 120 -2.52 14.03 13.53
C SER A 120 -3.67 13.10 13.14
N LEU A 121 -3.37 11.82 12.84
CA LEU A 121 -4.32 10.86 12.27
C LEU A 121 -5.00 11.34 10.98
N TYR A 122 -4.39 12.33 10.34
CA TYR A 122 -4.89 12.92 9.11
C TYR A 122 -4.47 12.06 7.92
N THR A 123 -5.39 11.89 6.98
CA THR A 123 -5.15 11.11 5.76
C THR A 123 -4.55 12.01 4.69
N TYR A 124 -3.30 11.76 4.31
CA TYR A 124 -2.63 12.47 3.23
C TYR A 124 -3.01 11.92 1.85
N ALA A 125 -3.09 10.60 1.74
CA ALA A 125 -3.47 9.93 0.51
C ALA A 125 -4.40 8.75 0.78
N MET A 126 -5.42 8.58 -0.05
CA MET A 126 -6.32 7.45 -0.06
C MET A 126 -6.63 7.06 -1.52
N TRP A 127 -6.19 5.87 -1.93
CA TRP A 127 -6.25 5.46 -3.33
C TRP A 127 -6.76 4.03 -3.50
N ASP A 128 -7.65 3.78 -4.46
CA ASP A 128 -8.20 2.44 -4.67
C ASP A 128 -7.13 1.45 -5.15
N ASN A 129 -7.24 0.20 -4.69
CA ASN A 129 -6.31 -0.86 -5.07
C ASN A 129 -6.42 -1.30 -6.55
N GLY A 130 -7.37 -0.73 -7.31
CA GLY A 130 -7.57 -1.03 -8.73
C GLY A 130 -8.29 -2.34 -9.01
N SER A 131 -8.92 -2.98 -8.02
CA SER A 131 -9.67 -4.22 -8.25
C SER A 131 -10.74 -4.03 -9.34
N GLY A 132 -10.79 -4.99 -10.28
CA GLY A 132 -11.73 -4.96 -11.41
C GLY A 132 -11.46 -3.87 -12.44
N ASN A 133 -10.46 -3.00 -12.24
CA ASN A 133 -10.10 -1.97 -13.20
C ASN A 133 -9.31 -2.58 -14.37
N ARG A 134 -9.85 -2.43 -15.57
CA ARG A 134 -9.30 -2.94 -16.84
C ARG A 134 -8.75 -1.83 -17.73
N THR A 135 -8.66 -0.61 -17.21
CA THR A 135 -7.97 0.47 -17.93
C THR A 135 -6.51 0.08 -18.10
N ARG A 136 -5.91 0.34 -19.27
CA ARG A 136 -4.51 0.00 -19.54
C ARG A 136 -3.50 0.82 -18.71
N ALA A 137 -3.98 1.74 -17.88
CA ALA A 137 -3.16 2.55 -17.00
C ALA A 137 -2.67 1.74 -15.81
N SER A 138 -1.37 1.81 -15.51
CA SER A 138 -0.83 1.17 -14.32
C SER A 138 -1.35 1.84 -13.04
N PRO A 139 -1.32 1.16 -11.88
CA PRO A 139 -1.73 1.76 -10.60
C PRO A 139 -1.03 3.10 -10.31
N ALA A 140 0.29 3.13 -10.50
CA ALA A 140 1.09 4.35 -10.36
C ALA A 140 0.73 5.41 -11.43
N GLY A 141 0.48 4.98 -12.68
CA GLY A 141 0.04 5.84 -13.77
C GLY A 141 -1.22 6.63 -13.41
N ARG A 142 -2.24 5.94 -12.88
CA ARG A 142 -3.49 6.59 -12.43
C ARG A 142 -3.26 7.63 -11.35
N TYR A 143 -2.30 7.42 -10.45
CA TYR A 143 -1.99 8.37 -9.38
C TYR A 143 -1.27 9.61 -9.92
N VAL A 144 -0.25 9.43 -10.78
CA VAL A 144 0.48 10.56 -11.39
C VAL A 144 -0.33 11.29 -12.48
N ASP A 145 -1.44 10.74 -12.95
CA ASP A 145 -2.39 11.48 -13.76
C ASP A 145 -3.16 12.53 -12.95
N VAL A 146 -3.31 12.32 -11.63
CA VAL A 146 -3.85 13.31 -10.69
C VAL A 146 -2.77 14.26 -10.18
N PHE A 147 -1.54 13.77 -10.04
CA PHE A 147 -0.36 14.51 -9.56
C PHE A 147 0.79 14.45 -10.60
N PRO A 148 0.65 15.17 -11.74
CA PRO A 148 1.59 15.09 -12.86
C PRO A 148 3.03 15.49 -12.50
N GLU A 149 3.21 16.32 -11.46
CA GLU A 149 4.50 16.74 -10.94
C GLU A 149 5.37 15.58 -10.42
N LEU A 150 4.77 14.44 -10.07
CA LEU A 150 5.49 13.25 -9.62
C LEU A 150 5.96 12.37 -10.78
N ARG A 151 5.35 12.51 -11.96
CA ARG A 151 5.47 11.56 -13.07
C ARG A 151 6.93 11.34 -13.47
N SER A 152 7.65 12.41 -13.79
CA SER A 152 9.02 12.32 -14.31
C SER A 152 9.99 11.74 -13.28
N ALA A 153 9.91 12.20 -12.03
CA ALA A 153 10.78 11.71 -10.97
C ALA A 153 10.51 10.21 -10.70
N LEU A 154 9.24 9.83 -10.55
CA LEU A 154 8.86 8.45 -10.26
C LEU A 154 9.31 7.51 -11.38
N PHE A 155 9.03 7.88 -12.62
CA PHE A 155 9.28 7.05 -13.78
C PHE A 155 10.76 6.88 -14.09
N ARG A 156 11.58 7.90 -13.82
CA ARG A 156 13.05 7.79 -13.88
C ARG A 156 13.58 6.86 -12.79
N THR A 157 13.08 6.98 -11.55
CA THR A 157 13.50 6.08 -10.46
C THR A 157 13.16 4.62 -10.77
N LEU A 158 11.95 4.36 -11.28
CA LEU A 158 11.52 3.00 -11.64
C LEU A 158 12.21 2.44 -12.90
N GLU A 159 12.90 3.27 -13.68
CA GLU A 159 13.72 2.82 -14.83
C GLU A 159 15.17 2.53 -14.46
N ARG A 160 15.60 2.90 -13.24
CA ARG A 160 16.98 2.63 -12.81
C ARG A 160 17.23 1.12 -12.74
N PRO A 161 18.37 0.62 -13.26
CA PRO A 161 18.65 -0.82 -13.30
C PRO A 161 18.55 -1.49 -11.92
N GLU A 162 19.04 -0.83 -10.88
CA GLU A 162 19.09 -1.32 -9.50
C GLU A 162 17.73 -1.33 -8.77
N ILE A 163 16.68 -0.79 -9.39
CA ILE A 163 15.33 -0.73 -8.85
C ILE A 163 14.49 -1.90 -9.38
N PRO A 164 14.10 -2.87 -8.54
CA PRO A 164 13.42 -4.07 -9.00
C PRO A 164 11.89 -3.88 -9.19
N ILE A 165 11.34 -2.75 -8.74
CA ILE A 165 9.90 -2.48 -8.79
C ILE A 165 9.50 -1.99 -10.18
N LYS A 166 8.53 -2.68 -10.79
CA LYS A 166 8.00 -2.30 -12.11
C LYS A 166 6.86 -1.31 -11.98
N ARG A 167 6.69 -0.46 -13.01
CA ARG A 167 5.58 0.51 -13.12
C ARG A 167 4.18 -0.10 -13.00
N SER A 168 4.02 -1.36 -13.39
CA SER A 168 2.75 -2.10 -13.35
C SER A 168 2.39 -2.63 -11.96
N GLU A 169 3.34 -2.65 -11.03
CA GLU A 169 3.16 -3.24 -9.70
C GLU A 169 2.53 -2.25 -8.72
N ALA A 170 1.82 -2.78 -7.72
CA ALA A 170 1.25 -1.96 -6.65
C ALA A 170 2.33 -1.21 -5.85
N GLY A 171 3.54 -1.76 -5.75
CA GLY A 171 4.68 -1.09 -5.12
C GLY A 171 5.00 0.27 -5.72
N ALA A 172 4.86 0.43 -7.04
CA ALA A 172 5.08 1.72 -7.71
C ALA A 172 4.04 2.77 -7.28
N LEU A 173 2.79 2.36 -7.03
CA LEU A 173 1.76 3.25 -6.50
C LEU A 173 2.10 3.66 -5.07
N TRP A 174 2.52 2.73 -4.21
CA TRP A 174 2.88 3.05 -2.82
C TRP A 174 4.06 4.03 -2.76
N VAL A 175 5.10 3.80 -3.58
CA VAL A 175 6.22 4.73 -3.74
C VAL A 175 5.74 6.12 -4.15
N ALA A 176 4.81 6.21 -5.12
CA ALA A 176 4.23 7.48 -5.54
C ALA A 176 3.47 8.18 -4.41
N MET A 177 2.62 7.45 -3.67
CA MET A 177 1.84 7.99 -2.55
C MET A 177 2.73 8.54 -1.43
N TRP A 178 3.83 7.85 -1.12
CA TRP A 178 4.75 8.28 -0.07
C TRP A 178 5.71 9.38 -0.49
N GLY A 179 6.37 9.26 -1.64
CA GLY A 179 7.28 10.31 -2.11
C GLY A 179 6.55 11.59 -2.51
N HIS A 180 5.22 11.53 -2.68
CA HIS A 180 4.42 12.75 -2.77
C HIS A 180 4.54 13.62 -1.51
N LEU A 181 4.61 13.03 -0.31
CA LEU A 181 4.81 13.79 0.94
C LEU A 181 6.11 14.59 0.91
N THR A 182 7.21 13.95 0.50
CA THR A 182 8.55 14.58 0.47
C THR A 182 8.64 15.63 -0.61
N LYS A 183 7.92 15.43 -1.74
CA LYS A 183 7.85 16.42 -2.82
C LYS A 183 7.12 17.70 -2.40
N GLN A 184 6.02 17.59 -1.65
CA GLN A 184 5.23 18.77 -1.24
C GLN A 184 5.92 19.59 -0.17
N TYR A 185 6.61 18.93 0.75
CA TYR A 185 7.38 19.58 1.80
C TYR A 185 8.53 18.65 2.15
N ALA A 186 9.78 19.12 2.17
CA ALA A 186 10.91 18.31 2.63
C ALA A 186 11.01 18.38 4.16
N ALA A 187 11.32 17.27 4.82
CA ALA A 187 11.59 17.29 6.26
C ALA A 187 12.87 18.07 6.55
N LEU A 188 12.84 18.94 7.57
CA LEU A 188 13.98 19.82 7.90
C LEU A 188 15.26 19.05 8.26
N ASN A 189 15.11 17.88 8.87
CA ASN A 189 16.21 16.97 9.22
C ASN A 189 16.51 15.95 8.10
N GLY A 190 15.86 16.08 6.94
CA GLY A 190 15.98 15.11 5.84
C GLY A 190 15.54 13.71 6.25
N HIS A 191 14.61 13.58 7.21
CA HIS A 191 14.22 12.28 7.76
C HIS A 191 12.71 12.17 7.99
N ARG A 192 12.12 11.10 7.43
CA ARG A 192 10.77 10.63 7.74
C ARG A 192 10.78 9.13 7.95
N LEU A 193 9.95 8.68 8.88
CA LEU A 193 9.80 7.26 9.17
C LEU A 193 8.47 6.76 8.60
N LEU A 194 8.55 5.74 7.78
CA LEU A 194 7.43 5.01 7.24
C LEU A 194 7.24 3.72 8.04
N ILE A 195 6.07 3.57 8.66
CA ILE A 195 5.69 2.41 9.45
C ILE A 195 4.71 1.56 8.65
N CYS A 196 5.05 0.31 8.43
CA CYS A 196 4.28 -0.62 7.61
C CYS A 196 4.01 -1.96 8.32
N ASP A 197 2.93 -2.62 7.90
CA ASP A 197 2.69 -4.02 8.26
C ASP A 197 3.59 -4.98 7.44
N ASN A 198 3.46 -6.27 7.70
CA ASN A 198 4.24 -7.30 7.00
C ASN A 198 3.89 -7.53 5.53
N PHE A 199 2.78 -6.96 5.04
CA PHE A 199 2.38 -7.06 3.65
C PHE A 199 3.16 -6.07 2.78
N TYR A 200 3.37 -4.85 3.29
CA TYR A 200 4.07 -3.78 2.60
C TYR A 200 5.59 -3.77 2.86
N THR A 201 6.05 -4.24 4.02
CA THR A 201 7.46 -4.12 4.41
C THR A 201 8.38 -5.06 3.63
N ARG A 202 9.21 -4.49 2.74
CA ARG A 202 10.16 -5.23 1.90
C ARG A 202 11.40 -4.41 1.64
N HIS A 203 12.57 -5.05 1.67
CA HIS A 203 13.84 -4.39 1.35
C HIS A 203 13.81 -3.66 -0.01
N ASN A 204 13.32 -4.32 -1.05
CA ASN A 204 13.22 -3.74 -2.39
C ASN A 204 12.33 -2.48 -2.45
N LEU A 205 11.27 -2.44 -1.63
CA LEU A 205 10.38 -1.28 -1.56
C LEU A 205 11.06 -0.14 -0.80
N ALA A 206 11.73 -0.44 0.31
CA ALA A 206 12.52 0.50 1.08
C ALA A 206 13.69 1.10 0.28
N LYS A 207 14.34 0.29 -0.57
CA LYS A 207 15.38 0.78 -1.50
C LYS A 207 14.80 1.72 -2.55
N THR A 208 13.65 1.36 -3.13
CA THR A 208 13.00 2.17 -4.16
C THR A 208 12.52 3.51 -3.63
N ILE A 209 11.93 3.53 -2.43
CA ILE A 209 11.47 4.77 -1.82
C ILE A 209 12.65 5.69 -1.47
N LEU A 210 13.73 5.17 -0.90
CA LEU A 210 14.97 5.92 -0.66
C LEU A 210 15.51 6.57 -1.95
N ALA A 211 15.56 5.80 -3.05
CA ALA A 211 16.03 6.32 -4.33
C ALA A 211 15.08 7.35 -4.96
N PHE A 212 13.80 7.33 -4.60
CA PHE A 212 12.79 8.27 -5.12
C PHE A 212 12.77 9.61 -4.37
N ASN A 213 13.13 9.62 -3.10
CA ASN A 213 13.07 10.79 -2.23
C ASN A 213 14.44 11.27 -1.73
N ASP A 214 15.50 10.91 -2.44
CA ASP A 214 16.87 11.29 -2.12
C ASP A 214 17.29 10.95 -0.68
N GLY A 215 16.78 9.83 -0.17
CA GLY A 215 17.13 9.28 1.13
C GLY A 215 16.27 9.77 2.30
N GLU A 216 15.31 10.67 2.08
CA GLU A 216 14.51 11.27 3.15
C GLU A 216 13.66 10.25 3.92
N MET A 217 13.02 9.29 3.23
CA MET A 217 12.10 8.35 3.88
C MET A 217 12.75 7.00 4.16
N LYS A 218 12.77 6.66 5.45
CA LYS A 218 13.16 5.36 5.99
C LYS A 218 11.94 4.51 6.28
N MET A 219 12.06 3.20 6.18
CA MET A 219 10.99 2.23 6.40
C MET A 219 11.35 1.35 7.59
N ILE A 220 10.37 1.19 8.48
CA ILE A 220 10.36 0.18 9.52
C ILE A 220 9.05 -0.60 9.48
N GLY A 221 9.09 -1.88 9.75
CA GLY A 221 7.87 -2.68 9.82
C GLY A 221 8.13 -4.13 10.11
N THR A 222 7.05 -4.85 10.43
CA THR A 222 7.13 -6.32 10.57
C THR A 222 7.35 -6.96 9.21
N VAL A 223 7.94 -8.15 9.17
CA VAL A 223 8.32 -8.82 7.92
C VAL A 223 7.63 -10.17 7.79
N ARG A 224 7.16 -10.46 6.59
CA ARG A 224 6.85 -11.84 6.17
C ARG A 224 8.02 -12.39 5.38
N ILE A 225 8.69 -13.42 5.90
CA ILE A 225 9.92 -14.00 5.32
C ILE A 225 9.72 -14.36 3.85
N SER A 226 8.57 -14.97 3.51
CA SER A 226 8.23 -15.36 2.13
C SER A 226 8.16 -14.21 1.13
N LEU A 227 8.15 -12.94 1.60
CA LEU A 227 8.08 -11.74 0.75
C LEU A 227 9.43 -11.00 0.64
N GLN A 228 10.50 -11.44 1.32
CA GLN A 228 11.82 -10.78 1.28
C GLN A 228 12.71 -11.22 0.11
N GLY A 229 12.17 -12.04 -0.79
CA GLY A 229 12.93 -12.64 -1.88
C GLY A 229 13.82 -13.79 -1.41
N LYS A 230 14.30 -14.57 -2.37
CA LYS A 230 14.96 -15.86 -2.12
C LYS A 230 16.12 -15.77 -1.12
N TRP A 231 16.99 -14.79 -1.29
CA TRP A 231 18.28 -14.73 -0.60
C TRP A 231 18.15 -14.22 0.84
N ASN A 232 17.42 -13.12 1.06
CA ASN A 232 17.10 -12.67 2.41
C ASN A 232 16.25 -13.72 3.15
N ALA A 233 15.31 -14.40 2.48
CA ALA A 233 14.48 -15.40 3.14
C ALA A 233 15.28 -16.56 3.73
N MET A 234 16.31 -17.06 3.04
CA MET A 234 17.13 -18.17 3.54
C MET A 234 17.83 -17.83 4.86
N GLU A 235 18.49 -16.68 4.93
CA GLU A 235 19.18 -16.23 6.14
C GLU A 235 18.19 -15.89 7.26
N LEU A 236 17.03 -15.33 6.93
CA LEU A 236 15.98 -15.04 7.90
C LEU A 236 15.38 -16.30 8.53
N GLU A 237 15.14 -17.37 7.76
CA GLU A 237 14.68 -18.64 8.32
C GLU A 237 15.73 -19.26 9.25
N ALA A 238 17.00 -19.22 8.86
CA ALA A 238 18.10 -19.73 9.68
C ALA A 238 18.25 -18.95 10.99
N ALA A 239 18.20 -17.61 10.92
CA ALA A 239 18.23 -16.74 12.09
C ALA A 239 17.00 -16.94 12.98
N LYS A 240 15.80 -17.07 12.38
CA LYS A 240 14.58 -17.35 13.12
C LYS A 240 14.69 -18.66 13.91
N ALA A 241 15.20 -19.73 13.30
CA ALA A 241 15.38 -21.02 13.97
C ALA A 241 16.32 -20.90 15.19
N ARG A 242 17.44 -20.17 15.05
CA ARG A 242 18.36 -19.90 16.18
C ARG A 242 17.69 -19.08 17.29
N VAL A 243 17.00 -18.01 16.92
CA VAL A 243 16.36 -17.09 17.88
C VAL A 243 15.14 -17.72 18.56
N ASP A 244 14.46 -18.67 17.92
CA ASP A 244 13.35 -19.43 18.52
C ASP A 244 13.78 -20.24 19.75
N GLU A 245 15.03 -20.72 19.78
CA GLU A 245 15.63 -21.50 20.86
C GLU A 245 16.21 -20.62 21.98
N CYS A 246 16.28 -19.30 21.76
CA CYS A 246 16.84 -18.35 22.71
C CYS A 246 15.81 -17.90 23.77
N GLU A 247 16.31 -17.27 24.83
CA GLU A 247 15.47 -16.64 25.85
C GLU A 247 14.68 -15.44 25.31
N ARG A 248 13.56 -15.12 25.97
CA ARG A 248 12.77 -13.94 25.63
C ARG A 248 13.60 -12.67 25.83
N GLY A 249 13.64 -11.82 24.82
CA GLY A 249 14.46 -10.61 24.77
C GLY A 249 15.71 -10.76 23.89
N SER A 250 16.11 -11.98 23.53
CA SER A 250 17.20 -12.22 22.59
C SER A 250 16.87 -11.74 21.18
N TRP A 251 17.90 -11.32 20.44
CA TRP A 251 17.74 -10.90 19.04
C TRP A 251 18.99 -11.13 18.21
N GLU A 252 18.78 -11.17 16.90
CA GLU A 252 19.84 -11.24 15.89
C GLU A 252 19.60 -10.18 14.81
N LEU A 253 20.68 -9.54 14.33
CA LEU A 253 20.63 -8.59 13.21
C LEU A 253 21.18 -9.25 11.96
N ILE A 254 20.35 -9.31 10.93
CA ILE A 254 20.67 -9.87 9.62
C ILE A 254 20.74 -8.73 8.61
N ALA A 255 21.91 -8.52 8.03
CA ALA A 255 22.07 -7.50 6.99
C ALA A 255 21.22 -7.84 5.77
N ALA A 256 20.52 -6.85 5.21
CA ALA A 256 19.77 -7.04 3.98
C ALA A 256 20.76 -7.17 2.81
N VAL A 257 20.46 -8.05 1.87
CA VAL A 257 21.29 -8.25 0.68
C VAL A 257 20.59 -7.77 -0.58
N ASP A 258 21.37 -7.07 -1.40
CA ASP A 258 21.06 -6.69 -2.75
C ASP A 258 21.52 -7.78 -3.72
N VAL A 259 20.69 -8.03 -4.72
CA VAL A 259 20.95 -9.03 -5.76
C VAL A 259 20.89 -8.31 -7.11
N PRO A 260 21.85 -8.57 -8.02
CA PRO A 260 21.87 -7.96 -9.33
C PRO A 260 20.54 -8.14 -10.08
N PRO A 261 20.10 -7.11 -10.82
CA PRO A 261 18.95 -7.21 -11.70
C PRO A 261 19.13 -8.34 -12.71
N GLY A 262 18.07 -9.13 -12.95
CA GLY A 262 18.11 -10.23 -13.91
C GLY A 262 18.96 -11.43 -13.48
N TRP A 263 19.21 -11.58 -12.18
CA TRP A 263 19.87 -12.77 -11.62
C TRP A 263 19.17 -14.08 -12.02
N GLU A 264 17.87 -14.06 -12.34
CA GLU A 264 17.14 -15.23 -12.83
C GLU A 264 17.74 -15.73 -14.14
N LYS A 265 18.07 -14.83 -15.07
CA LYS A 265 18.72 -15.18 -16.34
C LYS A 265 20.12 -15.73 -16.12
N LEU A 266 20.86 -15.16 -15.16
CA LEU A 266 22.19 -15.67 -14.78
C LEU A 266 22.08 -17.07 -14.16
N GLN A 267 21.08 -17.31 -13.32
CA GLN A 267 20.82 -18.61 -12.73
C GLN A 267 20.41 -19.64 -13.78
N GLU A 268 19.56 -19.27 -14.74
CA GLU A 268 19.18 -20.15 -15.85
C GLU A 268 20.39 -20.50 -16.72
N LYS A 269 21.22 -19.52 -17.05
CA LYS A 269 22.48 -19.74 -17.78
C LYS A 269 23.40 -20.69 -17.03
N HIS A 270 23.55 -20.51 -15.72
CA HIS A 270 24.30 -21.42 -14.85
C HIS A 270 23.71 -22.84 -14.89
N LYS A 271 22.40 -22.99 -14.67
CA LYS A 271 21.72 -24.29 -14.71
C LYS A 271 21.92 -25.01 -16.04
N ARG A 272 21.87 -24.29 -17.17
CA ARG A 272 22.13 -24.87 -18.50
C ARG A 272 23.58 -25.33 -18.66
N ALA A 273 24.54 -24.59 -18.09
CA ALA A 273 25.94 -24.99 -18.08
C ALA A 273 26.16 -26.23 -17.18
N GLN A 274 25.57 -26.25 -15.99
CA GLN A 274 25.69 -27.36 -15.03
C GLN A 274 25.14 -28.67 -15.58
N LYS A 275 24.05 -28.63 -16.36
CA LYS A 275 23.50 -29.83 -17.03
C LYS A 275 24.48 -30.51 -18.00
N LYS A 276 25.53 -29.82 -18.47
CA LYS A 276 26.57 -30.40 -19.34
C LYS A 276 27.68 -31.09 -18.56
N LEU A 277 27.74 -30.90 -17.24
CA LEU A 277 28.77 -31.47 -16.38
C LEU A 277 28.28 -32.79 -15.76
N PRO A 278 29.17 -33.77 -15.54
CA PRO A 278 28.90 -34.94 -14.71
C PRO A 278 28.32 -34.54 -13.34
N PRO A 279 27.40 -35.32 -12.74
CA PRO A 279 26.72 -34.94 -11.49
C PRO A 279 27.65 -34.55 -10.34
N HIS A 280 28.80 -35.22 -10.21
CA HIS A 280 29.79 -34.95 -9.15
C HIS A 280 30.58 -33.63 -9.35
N LEU A 281 30.51 -33.02 -10.53
CA LEU A 281 31.12 -31.71 -10.83
C LEU A 281 30.08 -30.58 -10.82
N GLN A 282 28.81 -30.89 -10.58
CA GLN A 282 27.77 -29.87 -10.57
C GLN A 282 27.84 -29.02 -9.30
N THR A 283 27.70 -27.71 -9.46
CA THR A 283 27.76 -26.73 -8.36
C THR A 283 26.47 -25.92 -8.26
N PRO A 284 26.02 -25.57 -7.04
CA PRO A 284 24.86 -24.70 -6.86
C PRO A 284 25.17 -23.30 -7.41
N TYR A 285 24.15 -22.63 -7.94
CA TYR A 285 24.29 -21.24 -8.37
C TYR A 285 24.42 -20.33 -7.14
N MET A 286 25.52 -19.59 -7.06
CA MET A 286 25.71 -18.49 -6.11
C MET A 286 25.49 -17.16 -6.84
N ALA A 287 24.48 -16.40 -6.44
CA ALA A 287 24.31 -15.05 -6.96
C ALA A 287 25.42 -14.15 -6.40
N PRO A 288 25.95 -13.21 -7.20
CA PRO A 288 26.70 -12.09 -6.64
C PRO A 288 25.73 -11.35 -5.71
N MET A 289 26.09 -11.16 -4.45
CA MET A 289 25.28 -10.43 -3.48
C MET A 289 26.11 -9.32 -2.89
N THR A 290 25.50 -8.17 -2.65
CA THR A 290 26.12 -7.05 -1.95
C THR A 290 25.32 -6.74 -0.69
N ILE A 291 26.01 -6.53 0.42
CA ILE A 291 25.36 -6.11 1.66
C ILE A 291 24.80 -4.70 1.46
N ALA A 292 23.50 -4.52 1.69
CA ALA A 292 22.85 -3.22 1.57
C ALA A 292 23.28 -2.33 2.74
N ALA A 293 23.77 -1.13 2.43
CA ALA A 293 24.23 -0.19 3.44
C ALA A 293 23.07 0.24 4.35
N LYS A 294 23.29 0.19 5.67
CA LYS A 294 22.33 0.61 6.71
C LYS A 294 20.92 0.03 6.47
N SER A 295 20.86 -1.26 6.11
CA SER A 295 19.60 -1.96 5.88
C SER A 295 19.72 -3.36 6.44
N GLY A 296 18.72 -3.79 7.21
CA GLY A 296 18.76 -5.08 7.85
C GLY A 296 17.42 -5.49 8.42
N ASN A 297 17.44 -6.70 8.98
CA ASN A 297 16.31 -7.29 9.64
C ASN A 297 16.70 -7.63 11.07
N ILE A 298 15.85 -7.27 12.03
CA ILE A 298 15.98 -7.62 13.43
C ILE A 298 15.07 -8.83 13.66
N VAL A 299 15.66 -9.98 13.99
CA VAL A 299 14.94 -11.18 14.41
C VAL A 299 14.89 -11.15 15.93
N PHE A 300 13.72 -10.90 16.50
CA PHE A 300 13.54 -10.63 17.93
C PHE A 300 12.67 -11.72 18.59
N ARG A 301 13.14 -12.25 19.72
CA ARG A 301 12.42 -13.25 20.52
C ARG A 301 11.51 -12.57 21.54
N ASP A 302 10.21 -12.53 21.27
CA ASP A 302 9.20 -12.20 22.29
C ASP A 302 8.48 -13.48 22.79
N LYS A 303 7.15 -13.44 22.98
CA LYS A 303 6.34 -14.65 23.16
C LYS A 303 6.41 -15.56 21.92
N GLN A 304 6.55 -14.93 20.76
CA GLN A 304 6.88 -15.56 19.48
C GLN A 304 8.02 -14.78 18.86
N THR A 305 8.77 -15.41 17.98
CA THR A 305 9.81 -14.72 17.23
C THR A 305 9.17 -13.83 16.17
N VAL A 306 9.50 -12.54 16.23
CA VAL A 306 9.01 -11.51 15.31
C VAL A 306 10.20 -10.97 14.53
N ILE A 307 9.98 -10.68 13.25
CA ILE A 307 11.02 -10.13 12.38
C ILE A 307 10.59 -8.74 11.97
N PHE A 308 11.50 -7.79 12.13
CA PHE A 308 11.35 -6.42 11.68
C PHE A 308 12.38 -6.11 10.61
N TYR A 309 12.02 -5.32 9.61
CA TYR A 309 12.97 -4.70 8.69
C TYR A 309 13.19 -3.25 9.11
N THR A 310 14.41 -2.76 8.94
CA THR A 310 14.73 -1.33 9.05
C THR A 310 15.81 -0.91 8.05
N ASN A 311 15.71 0.32 7.55
CA ASN A 311 16.80 1.02 6.86
C ASN A 311 17.07 2.42 7.45
N ASP A 312 16.62 2.62 8.68
CA ASP A 312 16.93 3.80 9.49
C ASP A 312 18.38 3.75 9.97
#